data_AF-A0A2P8NKB2-F1
#
_entry.id   AF-A0A2P8NKB2-F1
#
_cell.length_a   1.000
_cell.length_b   1.000
_cell.length_c   1.000
_cell.angle_alpha   90.00
_cell.angle_beta   90.00
_cell.angle_gamma   90.00
#
_symmetry.space_group_name_H-M   'P 1'
#
loop_
_entity.id
_entity.type
_entity.pdbx_description
1 polymer ?
#
loop_
_entity_poly.entity_id
_entity_poly.type
_entity_poly.pdbx_seq_one_letter_code
_entity_poly.pdbx_strand_id
1 'polypeptide(L)'
;MGNRQLFPARPRHRSTAEERGHAVLTLTLGLGIAVSLALFQLTGLSAGGVIAPGYLALVLDRPGMLATIALAAFATWGLLLALSRVLFLYGTRRFGVAILLALVLTTGIQALRGGLGPIALEWGGLGFIVPGLIAHQMDRQGPVRTLLMIAIATPLTRALAMLIVPWWS
;
A
#
# COMPACT_ATOMS: atom_id res chain seq x y z
N MET A 1 -43.51 15.66 -38.59
CA MET A 1 -42.98 16.87 -37.92
C MET A 1 -42.88 16.52 -36.44
N GLY A 2 -41.77 16.12 -35.84
CA GLY A 2 -40.41 16.65 -35.93
C GLY A 2 -39.98 17.04 -34.50
N ASN A 3 -40.10 16.12 -33.53
CA ASN A 3 -39.76 16.41 -32.13
C ASN A 3 -38.27 16.15 -31.95
N ARG A 4 -37.47 17.21 -32.10
CA ARG A 4 -36.01 17.18 -31.94
C ARG A 4 -35.69 16.74 -30.52
N GLN A 5 -34.88 15.69 -30.44
CA GLN A 5 -34.19 15.21 -29.25
C GLN A 5 -33.46 16.40 -28.60
N LEU A 6 -33.99 16.89 -27.47
CA LEU A 6 -33.24 17.74 -26.58
C LEU A 6 -32.13 16.89 -25.98
N PHE A 7 -30.89 17.17 -26.41
CA PHE A 7 -29.67 16.73 -25.77
C PHE A 7 -29.79 16.86 -24.24
N PRO A 8 -29.63 15.80 -23.44
CA PRO A 8 -29.32 16.00 -22.04
C PRO A 8 -27.89 16.57 -21.97
N ALA A 9 -27.78 17.78 -21.44
CA ALA A 9 -26.51 18.42 -21.14
C ALA A 9 -25.65 17.48 -20.27
N ARG A 10 -24.54 16.98 -20.82
CA ARG A 10 -23.52 16.28 -20.03
C ARG A 10 -22.91 17.28 -19.05
N PRO A 11 -22.91 17.02 -17.72
CA PRO A 11 -22.24 17.92 -16.79
C PRO A 11 -20.72 17.79 -16.96
N ARG A 12 -20.09 18.82 -17.52
CA ARG A 12 -18.67 18.85 -17.94
C ARG A 12 -17.72 19.42 -16.87
N HIS A 13 -17.98 19.19 -15.58
CA HIS A 13 -17.24 19.86 -14.50
C HIS A 13 -16.74 18.97 -13.34
N ARG A 14 -16.92 17.64 -13.39
CA ARG A 14 -16.36 16.69 -12.38
C ARG A 14 -14.98 16.12 -12.71
N SER A 15 -14.48 16.25 -13.95
CA SER A 15 -13.26 15.54 -14.38
C SER A 15 -11.96 16.10 -13.77
N THR A 16 -11.84 17.41 -13.57
CA THR A 16 -10.55 18.01 -13.21
C THR A 16 -10.10 17.72 -11.77
N ALA A 17 -11.03 17.49 -10.85
CA ALA A 17 -10.69 17.16 -9.45
C ALA A 17 -10.33 15.68 -9.28
N GLU A 18 -11.09 14.78 -9.93
CA GLU A 18 -10.81 13.34 -9.93
C GLU A 18 -9.50 13.03 -10.69
N GLU A 19 -9.26 13.67 -11.84
CA GLU A 19 -8.00 13.56 -12.58
C GLU A 19 -6.80 14.02 -11.76
N ARG A 20 -6.94 15.12 -11.00
CA ARG A 20 -5.88 15.59 -10.10
C ARG A 20 -5.61 14.59 -8.99
N GLY A 21 -6.65 14.07 -8.34
CA GLY A 21 -6.51 13.05 -7.29
C GLY A 21 -5.72 11.84 -7.77
N HIS A 22 -6.09 11.27 -8.92
CA HIS A 22 -5.38 10.14 -9.51
C HIS A 22 -3.92 10.46 -9.87
N ALA A 23 -3.65 11.67 -10.38
CA ALA A 23 -2.29 12.09 -10.68
C ALA A 23 -1.44 12.15 -9.40
N VAL A 24 -1.96 12.70 -8.32
CA VAL A 24 -1.24 12.79 -7.05
C VAL A 24 -0.95 11.41 -6.45
N LEU A 25 -1.94 10.50 -6.49
CA LEU A 25 -1.75 9.11 -6.05
C LEU A 25 -0.65 8.40 -6.85
N THR A 26 -0.69 8.53 -8.17
CA THR A 26 0.27 7.90 -9.08
C THR A 26 1.69 8.44 -8.86
N LEU A 27 1.83 9.77 -8.73
CA LEU A 27 3.12 10.42 -8.45
C LEU A 27 3.68 10.01 -7.09
N THR A 28 2.85 9.96 -6.05
CA THR A 28 3.29 9.57 -4.71
C THR A 28 3.74 8.11 -4.66
N LEU A 29 3.02 7.21 -5.35
CA LEU A 29 3.44 5.81 -5.50
C LEU A 29 4.76 5.71 -6.26
N GLY A 30 4.90 6.43 -7.37
CA GLY A 30 6.15 6.49 -8.14
C GLY A 30 7.35 6.99 -7.32
N LEU A 31 7.16 8.05 -6.54
CA LEU A 31 8.18 8.57 -5.61
C LEU A 31 8.53 7.54 -4.54
N GLY A 32 7.54 6.83 -3.99
CA GLY A 32 7.77 5.76 -3.03
C GLY A 32 8.64 4.64 -3.60
N ILE A 33 8.35 4.23 -4.83
CA ILE A 33 9.17 3.25 -5.55
C ILE A 33 10.59 3.77 -5.73
N ALA A 34 10.77 5.01 -6.21
CA ALA A 34 12.09 5.61 -6.39
C ALA A 34 12.89 5.69 -5.09
N VAL A 35 12.26 6.13 -3.99
CA VAL A 35 12.88 6.19 -2.65
C VAL A 35 13.25 4.80 -2.16
N SER A 36 12.36 3.81 -2.33
CA SER A 36 12.64 2.42 -1.92
C SER A 36 13.86 1.84 -2.63
N LEU A 37 14.02 2.13 -3.93
CA LEU A 37 15.14 1.68 -4.74
C LEU A 37 16.43 2.42 -4.38
N ALA A 38 16.38 3.73 -4.18
CA ALA A 38 17.52 4.51 -3.74
C ALA A 38 18.05 4.00 -2.38
N LEU A 39 17.14 3.79 -1.43
CA LEU A 39 17.49 3.23 -0.12
C LEU A 39 18.03 1.81 -0.22
N PHE A 40 17.44 0.97 -1.08
CA PHE A 40 17.95 -0.38 -1.32
C PHE A 40 19.37 -0.34 -1.90
N GLN A 41 19.66 0.59 -2.81
CA GLN A 41 20.98 0.72 -3.41
C GLN A 41 22.04 1.22 -2.40
N LEU A 42 21.64 2.07 -1.45
CA LEU A 42 22.53 2.65 -0.44
C LEU A 42 22.78 1.70 0.76
N THR A 43 21.74 0.98 1.20
CA THR A 43 21.78 0.18 2.43
C THR A 43 21.79 -1.33 2.21
N GLY A 44 21.41 -1.78 1.00
CA GLY A 44 21.15 -3.19 0.70
C GLY A 44 19.86 -3.75 1.32
N LEU A 45 19.05 -2.91 1.99
CA LEU A 45 17.83 -3.34 2.70
C LEU A 45 16.56 -2.88 1.99
N SER A 46 15.53 -3.74 1.98
CA SER A 46 14.24 -3.40 1.41
C SER A 46 13.36 -2.65 2.41
N ALA A 47 12.70 -1.58 1.97
CA ALA A 47 11.76 -0.81 2.78
C ALA A 47 10.35 -1.44 2.84
N GLY A 48 10.27 -2.75 3.14
CA GLY A 48 8.98 -3.46 3.23
C GLY A 48 8.38 -3.84 1.88
N GLY A 49 9.17 -3.81 0.81
CA GLY A 49 8.75 -4.03 -0.57
C GLY A 49 8.77 -2.74 -1.39
N VAL A 50 8.91 -2.88 -2.71
CA VAL A 50 9.13 -1.75 -3.64
C VAL A 50 7.99 -0.71 -3.58
N ILE A 51 6.75 -1.16 -3.39
CA ILE A 51 5.56 -0.30 -3.41
C ILE A 51 5.15 0.18 -2.00
N ALA A 52 5.62 -0.50 -0.95
CA ALA A 52 5.17 -0.27 0.43
C ALA A 52 5.35 1.16 0.94
N PRO A 53 6.51 1.84 0.79
CA PRO A 53 6.68 3.19 1.32
C PRO A 53 5.81 4.23 0.60
N GLY A 54 5.54 4.02 -0.71
CA GLY A 54 4.61 4.88 -1.46
C GLY A 54 3.19 4.78 -0.94
N TYR A 55 2.71 3.55 -0.73
CA TYR A 55 1.36 3.34 -0.18
C TYR A 55 1.26 3.82 1.27
N LEU A 56 2.25 3.53 2.11
CA LEU A 56 2.30 3.97 3.50
C LEU A 56 2.33 5.51 3.61
N ALA A 57 2.98 6.20 2.68
CA ALA A 57 3.02 7.66 2.66
C ALA A 57 1.64 8.27 2.36
N LEU A 58 0.81 7.58 1.56
CA LEU A 58 -0.56 8.01 1.28
C LEU A 58 -1.49 7.87 2.50
N VAL A 59 -1.22 6.88 3.35
CA VAL A 59 -2.06 6.57 4.52
C VAL A 59 -1.45 7.07 5.83
N LEU A 60 -0.36 7.85 5.75
CA LEU A 60 0.40 8.30 6.92
C LEU A 60 -0.46 9.15 7.87
N ASP A 61 -1.42 9.92 7.34
CA ASP A 61 -2.33 10.76 8.14
C ASP A 61 -3.47 9.94 8.80
N ARG A 62 -3.60 8.66 8.48
CA ARG A 62 -4.66 7.77 8.97
C ARG A 62 -4.07 6.71 9.90
N PRO A 63 -3.87 7.01 11.20
CA PRO A 63 -3.21 6.09 12.13
C PRO A 63 -3.94 4.75 12.27
N GLY A 64 -5.27 4.75 12.19
CA GLY A 64 -6.06 3.52 12.21
C GLY A 64 -5.76 2.59 11.04
N MET A 65 -5.47 3.15 9.86
CA MET A 65 -5.14 2.37 8.66
C MET A 65 -3.72 1.80 8.76
N LEU A 66 -2.76 2.60 9.20
CA LEU A 66 -1.39 2.15 9.50
C LEU A 66 -1.39 1.01 10.52
N ALA A 67 -2.16 1.14 11.59
CA ALA A 67 -2.29 0.10 12.61
C ALA A 67 -2.85 -1.21 12.01
N THR A 68 -3.86 -1.13 11.13
CA THR A 68 -4.37 -2.34 10.47
C THR A 68 -3.39 -2.97 9.50
N ILE A 69 -2.61 -2.18 8.75
CA ILE A 69 -1.58 -2.70 7.84
C ILE A 69 -0.47 -3.37 8.65
N ALA A 70 -0.03 -2.74 9.75
CA ALA A 70 0.98 -3.29 10.63
C ALA A 70 0.49 -4.61 11.27
N LEU A 71 -0.72 -4.62 11.83
CA LEU A 71 -1.31 -5.81 12.43
C LEU A 71 -1.45 -6.94 11.40
N ALA A 72 -1.96 -6.65 10.21
CA ALA A 72 -2.06 -7.62 9.13
C ALA A 72 -0.68 -8.14 8.72
N ALA A 73 0.33 -7.28 8.59
CA ALA A 73 1.69 -7.69 8.22
C ALA A 73 2.32 -8.61 9.29
N PHE A 74 2.18 -8.28 10.57
CA PHE A 74 2.69 -9.13 11.66
C PHE A 74 1.94 -10.47 11.74
N ALA A 75 0.62 -10.46 11.58
CA ALA A 75 -0.19 -11.68 11.54
C ALA A 75 0.20 -12.56 10.35
N THR A 76 0.36 -11.98 9.16
CA THR A 76 0.84 -12.68 7.96
C THR A 76 2.24 -13.24 8.18
N TRP A 77 3.16 -12.47 8.77
CA TRP A 77 4.51 -12.92 9.04
C TRP A 77 4.53 -14.10 10.02
N GLY A 78 3.81 -14.00 11.14
CA GLY A 78 3.71 -15.09 12.12
C GLY A 78 3.11 -16.37 11.52
N LEU A 79 2.06 -16.23 10.70
CA LEU A 79 1.43 -17.36 10.02
C LEU A 79 2.34 -17.95 8.93
N LEU A 80 3.08 -17.12 8.21
CA LEU A 80 4.09 -17.56 7.24
C LEU A 80 5.20 -18.37 7.94
N LEU A 81 5.67 -17.93 9.12
CA LEU A 81 6.64 -18.68 9.90
C LEU A 81 6.10 -20.05 10.31
N ALA A 82 4.88 -20.10 10.85
CA ALA A 82 4.23 -21.35 11.25
C ALA A 82 4.07 -22.30 10.06
N LEU A 83 3.57 -21.78 8.93
CA LEU A 83 3.30 -22.56 7.73
C LEU A 83 4.59 -23.01 7.02
N SER A 84 5.66 -22.21 7.09
CA SER A 84 6.96 -22.58 6.52
C SER A 84 7.55 -23.85 7.15
N ARG A 85 7.22 -24.13 8.42
CA ARG A 85 7.64 -25.35 9.13
C ARG A 85 6.88 -26.58 8.66
N VAL A 86 5.62 -26.42 8.24
CA VAL A 86 4.74 -27.53 7.83
C VAL A 86 4.84 -27.81 6.34
N LEU A 87 4.88 -26.77 5.51
CA LEU A 87 4.77 -26.88 4.05
C LEU A 87 6.10 -26.85 3.29
N PHE A 88 7.25 -26.97 3.98
CA PHE A 88 8.59 -26.91 3.36
C PHE A 88 8.70 -25.79 2.31
N LEU A 89 8.20 -24.59 2.65
CA LEU A 89 8.17 -23.46 1.72
C LEU A 89 9.58 -22.91 1.59
N TYR A 90 10.20 -23.10 0.43
CA TYR A 90 11.53 -22.59 0.10
C TYR A 90 11.48 -21.57 -1.05
N GLY A 91 12.34 -20.55 -0.96
CA GLY A 91 12.58 -19.58 -2.04
C GLY A 91 11.35 -18.76 -2.44
N THR A 92 11.08 -18.68 -3.76
CA THR A 92 10.05 -17.81 -4.35
C THR A 92 8.62 -18.13 -3.90
N ARG A 93 8.36 -19.38 -3.48
CA ARG A 93 7.02 -19.79 -3.03
C ARG A 93 6.56 -19.05 -1.77
N ARG A 94 7.52 -18.65 -0.91
CA ARG A 94 7.22 -17.86 0.30
C ARG A 94 6.61 -16.51 -0.03
N PHE A 95 7.01 -15.90 -1.15
CA PHE A 95 6.44 -14.63 -1.59
C PHE A 95 4.95 -14.77 -1.93
N GLY A 96 4.61 -15.75 -2.79
CA GLY A 96 3.22 -16.00 -3.18
C GLY A 96 2.33 -16.32 -1.97
N VAL A 97 2.80 -17.17 -1.06
CA VAL A 97 2.08 -17.50 0.18
C VAL A 97 1.89 -16.27 1.07
N ALA A 98 2.91 -15.42 1.23
CA ALA A 98 2.78 -14.19 2.02
C ALA A 98 1.70 -13.25 1.46
N ILE A 99 1.66 -13.07 0.13
CA ILE A 99 0.62 -12.25 -0.51
C ILE A 99 -0.78 -12.87 -0.31
N LEU A 100 -0.92 -14.19 -0.51
CA LEU A 100 -2.20 -14.88 -0.32
C LEU A 100 -2.70 -14.79 1.12
N LEU A 101 -1.82 -15.03 2.09
CA LEU A 101 -2.15 -14.93 3.52
C LEU A 101 -2.55 -13.50 3.90
N ALA A 102 -1.82 -12.50 3.43
CA ALA A 102 -2.18 -11.10 3.65
C ALA A 102 -3.54 -10.75 3.04
N LEU A 103 -3.83 -11.24 1.84
CA LEU A 103 -5.10 -10.99 1.18
C LEU A 103 -6.27 -11.60 1.97
N VAL A 104 -6.14 -12.85 2.41
CA VAL A 104 -7.14 -13.54 3.24
C VAL A 104 -7.34 -12.82 4.57
N LEU A 105 -6.25 -12.49 5.28
CA LEU A 105 -6.32 -11.81 6.56
C LEU A 105 -6.91 -10.41 6.45
N THR A 106 -6.46 -9.61 5.48
CA THR A 106 -6.94 -8.24 5.29
C THR A 106 -8.40 -8.22 4.87
N THR A 107 -8.85 -9.18 4.07
CA THR A 107 -10.27 -9.37 3.72
C THR A 107 -11.10 -9.77 4.93
N GLY A 108 -10.60 -10.69 5.77
CA GLY A 108 -11.25 -11.07 7.01
C GLY A 108 -11.37 -9.90 7.99
N ILE A 109 -10.30 -9.12 8.17
CA ILE A 109 -10.30 -7.91 8.99
C ILE A 109 -11.30 -6.89 8.45
N GLN A 110 -11.34 -6.67 7.12
CA GLN A 110 -12.32 -5.80 6.47
C GLN A 110 -13.76 -6.23 6.76
N ALA A 111 -14.06 -7.52 6.65
CA ALA A 111 -15.38 -8.06 6.93
C ALA A 111 -15.78 -7.85 8.41
N LEU A 112 -14.86 -8.07 9.35
CA LEU A 112 -15.09 -7.82 10.77
C LEU A 112 -15.26 -6.32 11.10
N ARG A 113 -14.57 -5.44 10.38
CA ARG A 113 -14.63 -3.99 10.61
C ARG A 113 -15.95 -3.35 10.18
N GLY A 114 -16.75 -4.02 9.34
CA GLY A 114 -18.21 -3.88 9.17
C GLY A 114 -18.83 -2.47 9.16
N GLY A 115 -18.08 -1.40 8.95
CA GLY A 115 -18.54 -0.02 9.14
C GLY A 115 -17.44 1.03 9.43
N LEU A 116 -16.22 0.63 9.81
CA LEU A 116 -15.12 1.56 10.16
C LEU A 116 -14.32 2.10 8.96
N GLY A 117 -14.92 2.11 7.76
CA GLY A 117 -14.32 2.60 6.52
C GLY A 117 -13.37 1.62 5.81
N PRO A 118 -13.03 1.86 4.53
CA PRO A 118 -12.19 0.94 3.74
C PRO A 118 -10.74 0.87 4.25
N ILE A 119 -10.17 -0.34 4.37
CA ILE A 119 -8.71 -0.56 4.58
C ILE A 119 -7.90 -0.19 3.33
N ALA A 120 -8.53 0.08 2.19
CA ALA A 120 -7.84 0.47 0.98
C ALA A 120 -8.29 1.82 0.44
N LEU A 121 -7.32 2.63 -0.01
CA LEU A 121 -7.55 3.85 -0.77
C LEU A 121 -8.13 3.52 -2.16
N GLU A 122 -8.43 4.55 -2.96
CA GLU A 122 -9.03 4.49 -4.32
C GLU A 122 -8.42 3.40 -5.24
N TRP A 123 -7.17 3.00 -5.00
CA TRP A 123 -6.50 1.86 -5.62
C TRP A 123 -6.63 0.62 -4.73
N GLY A 124 -7.87 0.15 -4.57
CA GLY A 124 -8.29 -0.81 -3.55
C GLY A 124 -7.38 -2.02 -3.36
N GLY A 125 -6.81 -2.56 -4.44
CA GLY A 125 -5.97 -3.77 -4.38
C GLY A 125 -4.66 -3.61 -3.59
N LEU A 126 -4.04 -2.43 -3.58
CA LEU A 126 -2.73 -2.24 -2.95
C LEU A 126 -2.79 -2.43 -1.42
N GLY A 127 -3.88 -1.99 -0.79
CA GLY A 127 -4.07 -2.15 0.66
C GLY A 127 -4.12 -3.59 1.15
N PHE A 128 -4.47 -4.53 0.28
CA PHE A 128 -4.48 -5.97 0.58
C PHE A 128 -3.15 -6.65 0.31
N ILE A 129 -2.33 -6.10 -0.60
CA ILE A 129 -1.05 -6.67 -1.03
C ILE A 129 0.11 -6.17 -0.17
N VAL A 130 0.09 -4.89 0.22
CA VAL A 130 1.17 -4.23 1.00
C VAL A 130 1.50 -4.96 2.31
N PRO A 131 0.54 -5.42 3.13
CA PRO A 131 0.87 -6.20 4.33
C PRO A 131 1.66 -7.47 4.02
N GLY A 132 1.37 -8.14 2.90
CA GLY A 132 2.07 -9.35 2.45
C GLY A 132 3.48 -9.07 1.95
N LEU A 133 3.68 -7.95 1.24
CA LEU A 133 5.00 -7.46 0.85
C LEU A 133 5.88 -7.21 2.08
N ILE A 134 5.32 -6.50 3.07
CA ILE A 134 6.01 -6.19 4.33
C ILE A 134 6.35 -7.48 5.08
N ALA A 135 5.38 -8.38 5.27
CA ALA A 135 5.57 -9.66 5.95
C ALA A 135 6.66 -10.51 5.28
N HIS A 136 6.69 -10.53 3.95
CA HIS A 136 7.72 -11.24 3.20
C HIS A 136 9.12 -10.65 3.44
N GLN A 137 9.26 -9.32 3.48
CA GLN A 137 10.53 -8.70 3.83
C GLN A 137 10.90 -8.99 5.29
N MET A 138 9.95 -8.95 6.22
CA MET A 138 10.20 -9.33 7.62
C MET A 138 10.76 -10.75 7.75
N ASP A 139 10.30 -11.70 6.93
CA ASP A 139 10.88 -13.05 6.85
C ASP A 139 12.32 -13.06 6.30
N ARG A 140 12.61 -12.26 5.27
CA ARG A 140 13.91 -12.27 4.58
C ARG A 140 15.03 -11.52 5.31
N GLN A 141 14.76 -10.33 5.81
CA GLN A 141 15.77 -9.44 6.42
C GLN A 141 15.54 -9.21 7.91
N GLY A 142 14.48 -9.80 8.48
CA GLY A 142 14.07 -9.62 9.86
C GLY A 142 13.07 -8.47 10.04
N PRO A 143 12.23 -8.53 11.10
CA PRO A 143 11.20 -7.52 11.35
C PRO A 143 11.80 -6.16 11.71
N VAL A 144 12.85 -6.12 12.54
CA VAL A 144 13.46 -4.87 13.01
C VAL A 144 14.01 -4.05 11.84
N ARG A 145 14.80 -4.67 10.96
CA ARG A 145 15.37 -3.99 9.79
C ARG A 145 14.29 -3.48 8.84
N THR A 146 13.25 -4.28 8.62
CA THR A 146 12.11 -3.90 7.76
C THR A 146 11.36 -2.71 8.32
N LEU A 147 11.05 -2.70 9.62
CA LEU A 147 10.34 -1.59 10.26
C LEU A 147 11.17 -0.32 10.26
N LEU A 148 12.48 -0.39 10.52
CA LEU A 148 13.38 0.77 10.46
C LEU A 148 13.42 1.37 9.05
N MET A 149 13.57 0.53 8.02
CA MET A 149 13.58 1.00 6.64
C MET A 149 12.24 1.61 6.23
N ILE A 150 11.12 1.02 6.64
CA ILE A 150 9.78 1.60 6.42
C ILE A 150 9.64 2.95 7.13
N ALA A 151 10.10 3.04 8.39
CA ALA A 151 10.02 4.24 9.20
C ALA A 151 10.86 5.40 8.64
N ILE A 152 11.90 5.11 7.87
CA ILE A 152 12.70 6.12 7.15
C ILE A 152 12.09 6.44 5.79
N ALA A 153 11.78 5.40 5.00
CA ALA A 153 11.32 5.55 3.63
C ALA A 153 9.97 6.25 3.55
N THR A 154 9.02 5.90 4.44
CA THR A 154 7.65 6.41 4.38
C THR A 154 7.57 7.93 4.60
N PRO A 155 8.15 8.51 5.68
CA PRO A 155 8.15 9.96 5.87
C PRO A 155 8.96 10.68 4.81
N LEU A 156 10.06 10.08 4.33
CA LEU A 156 10.87 10.66 3.26
C LEU A 156 10.06 10.77 1.96
N THR A 157 9.35 9.71 1.56
CA THR A 157 8.44 9.73 0.41
C THR A 157 7.34 10.77 0.60
N ARG A 158 6.76 10.86 1.80
CA ARG A 158 5.72 11.86 2.11
C ARG A 158 6.23 13.29 1.97
N ALA A 159 7.41 13.59 2.52
CA ALA A 159 8.02 14.91 2.45
C ALA A 159 8.35 15.31 1.00
N LEU A 160 8.89 14.38 0.20
CA LEU A 160 9.16 14.62 -1.22
C LEU A 160 7.87 14.83 -2.02
N ALA A 161 6.82 14.06 -1.75
CA ALA A 161 5.53 14.24 -2.39
C ALA A 161 4.91 15.60 -2.07
N MET A 162 4.99 16.05 -0.82
CA MET A 162 4.54 17.39 -0.40
C MET A 162 5.31 18.52 -1.08
N LEU A 163 6.62 18.36 -1.30
CA LEU A 163 7.44 19.35 -1.99
C LEU A 163 7.06 19.50 -3.47
N ILE A 164 6.74 18.39 -4.13
CA ILE A 164 6.42 18.36 -5.57
C ILE A 164 4.95 18.71 -5.82
N VAL A 165 4.06 18.43 -4.86
CA VAL A 165 2.62 18.67 -4.95
C VAL A 165 2.19 19.61 -3.81
N PRO A 166 2.37 20.93 -3.96
CA PRO A 166 2.15 21.89 -2.88
C PRO A 166 0.69 22.03 -2.43
N TRP A 167 -0.27 21.65 -3.28
CA TRP A 167 -1.71 21.71 -3.00
C TRP A 167 -2.25 20.45 -2.30
N TRP A 168 -1.37 19.58 -1.79
CA TRP A 168 -1.76 18.39 -1.02
C TRP A 168 -2.39 18.77 0.36
N SER A 169 -2.10 19.95 0.91
CA SER A 169 -2.59 20.41 2.23
C SER A 169 -4.05 20.89 2.23
#